data_AF-A0A9P0DY21-F1
#
_entry.id   AF-A0A9P0DY21-F1
#
_cell.length_a   1.000
_cell.length_b   1.000
_cell.length_c   1.000
_cell.angle_alpha   90.00
_cell.angle_beta   90.00
_cell.angle_gamma   90.00
#
_symmetry.space_group_name_H-M   'P 1'
#
loop_
_entity.id
_entity.type
_entity.pdbx_description
1 polymer ?
#
loop_
_entity_poly.entity_id
_entity_poly.type
_entity_poly.pdbx_seq_one_letter_code
_entity_poly.pdbx_strand_id
1 'polypeptide(L)'
;MSKLFTESVYLMTFRVNELSTDYYIDSFQFQLNKSTYNRVVLKDVQPEVSGRYKCEVSSDAPNFYTFMVSGYMFVIDIPEGDPVVTVEKELLEIGSIIRGNCSSPASYPPANVTWFLNGKEVNTAHIRRSQRPSVSSKSVTTTSSNRRSPTITVANIEVEVDENTFREGKARLRCAVNILDLYKKSREVVLEEDGPRPMLSLVLGTPVVESGSPDIFNSNIFLFSCIIVFLR
;
A
#
# COMPACT_ATOMS: atom_id res chain seq x y z
N MET A 1 18.78 2.51 28.97
CA MET A 1 19.19 3.93 28.93
C MET A 1 18.06 4.82 29.46
N SER A 2 18.33 5.75 30.37
CA SER A 2 17.31 6.63 30.99
C SER A 2 17.69 8.10 30.93
N LYS A 3 16.68 8.99 30.89
CA LYS A 3 16.85 10.44 31.03
C LYS A 3 15.90 11.03 32.05
N LEU A 4 16.44 11.96 32.82
CA LEU A 4 15.77 12.65 33.92
C LEU A 4 15.31 14.03 33.47
N PHE A 5 14.06 14.36 33.74
CA PHE A 5 13.49 15.69 33.60
C PHE A 5 12.90 16.11 34.95
N THR A 6 13.14 17.36 35.34
CA THR A 6 12.66 17.91 36.60
C THR A 6 11.67 19.04 36.34
N GLU A 7 10.52 18.96 37.00
CA GLU A 7 9.62 20.10 37.19
C GLU A 7 9.16 20.07 38.66
N SER A 8 9.50 21.12 39.41
CA SER A 8 9.22 21.20 40.85
C SER A 8 9.79 19.98 41.64
N VAL A 9 8.94 19.26 42.39
CA VAL A 9 9.28 18.13 43.30
C VAL A 9 9.17 16.76 42.60
N TYR A 10 8.87 16.74 41.29
CA TYR A 10 8.68 15.52 40.53
C TYR A 10 9.90 15.17 39.67
N LEU A 11 10.35 13.93 39.79
CA LEU A 11 11.42 13.34 38.99
C LEU A 11 10.82 12.48 37.88
N MET A 12 10.93 12.91 36.63
CA MET A 12 10.47 12.09 35.49
C MET A 12 11.64 11.33 34.85
N THR A 13 11.47 10.02 34.67
CA THR A 13 12.43 9.14 34.00
C THR A 13 11.80 8.51 32.76
N PHE A 14 12.41 8.75 31.60
CA PHE A 14 12.07 8.04 30.36
C PHE A 14 13.00 6.84 30.16
N ARG A 15 12.46 5.61 30.06
CA ARG A 15 13.23 4.37 29.86
C ARG A 15 12.85 3.72 28.52
N VAL A 16 13.87 3.32 27.75
CA VAL A 16 13.73 2.56 26.50
C VAL A 16 14.04 1.10 26.77
N ASN A 17 13.11 0.18 26.45
CA ASN A 17 13.25 -1.28 26.55
C ASN A 17 13.92 -1.77 27.86
N GLU A 18 13.15 -2.37 28.77
CA GLU A 18 13.66 -2.84 30.09
C GLU A 18 14.84 -3.84 30.00
N LEU A 19 15.19 -4.35 28.81
CA LEU A 19 16.32 -5.22 28.50
C LEU A 19 17.48 -4.53 27.74
N SER A 20 17.51 -3.20 27.63
CA SER A 20 18.52 -2.49 26.83
C SER A 20 19.92 -2.60 27.47
N THR A 21 20.77 -3.47 26.93
CA THR A 21 22.23 -3.38 27.06
C THR A 21 22.74 -2.08 26.41
N ASP A 22 23.99 -1.70 26.69
CA ASP A 22 24.70 -0.52 26.13
C ASP A 22 24.75 -0.46 24.58
N TYR A 23 24.11 -1.40 23.87
CA TYR A 23 24.11 -1.55 22.42
C TYR A 23 23.35 -0.45 21.64
N TYR A 24 22.47 0.33 22.28
CA TYR A 24 21.62 1.34 21.61
C TYR A 24 22.16 2.77 21.66
N ILE A 25 23.41 3.00 22.08
CA ILE A 25 23.97 4.34 22.32
C ILE A 25 23.97 5.22 21.05
N ASP A 26 24.06 4.62 19.87
CA ASP A 26 24.09 5.34 18.58
C ASP A 26 22.78 5.22 17.76
N SER A 27 21.75 4.57 18.30
CA SER A 27 20.50 4.32 17.56
C SER A 27 19.48 5.46 17.63
N PHE A 28 19.75 6.50 18.44
CA PHE A 28 18.97 7.74 18.53
C PHE A 28 19.67 8.73 19.47
N GLN A 29 19.31 10.01 19.38
CA GLN A 29 19.84 11.06 20.24
C GLN A 29 18.72 11.81 20.99
N PHE A 30 18.88 12.01 22.29
CA PHE A 30 17.98 12.86 23.06
C PHE A 30 18.26 14.35 22.81
N GLN A 31 17.25 15.10 22.36
CA GLN A 31 17.32 16.55 22.20
C GLN A 31 16.86 17.24 23.49
N LEU A 32 17.75 17.31 24.49
CA LEU A 32 17.43 17.83 25.83
C LEU A 32 16.91 19.27 25.80
N ASN A 33 17.49 20.13 24.95
CA ASN A 33 17.06 21.52 24.77
C ASN A 33 15.66 21.69 24.15
N LYS A 34 15.11 20.65 23.52
CA LYS A 34 13.76 20.64 22.93
C LYS A 34 12.77 19.81 23.74
N SER A 35 13.27 19.07 24.71
CA SER A 35 12.51 18.20 25.60
C SER A 35 12.10 18.96 26.86
N THR A 36 10.96 18.60 27.41
CA THR A 36 10.39 19.14 28.66
C THR A 36 10.00 17.99 29.57
N TYR A 37 9.54 18.30 30.77
CA TYR A 37 9.04 17.32 31.75
C TYR A 37 7.85 16.50 31.26
N ASN A 38 7.20 16.82 30.14
CA ASN A 38 6.07 16.06 29.59
C ASN A 38 6.26 15.70 28.11
N ARG A 39 7.41 16.07 27.52
CA ARG A 39 7.69 15.86 26.09
C ARG A 39 9.15 15.48 25.90
N VAL A 40 9.39 14.29 25.36
CA VAL A 40 10.74 13.83 25.00
C VAL A 40 10.91 13.92 23.49
N VAL A 41 11.98 14.59 23.05
CA VAL A 41 12.32 14.73 21.63
C VAL A 41 13.53 13.86 21.31
N LEU A 42 13.34 12.91 20.41
CA LEU A 42 14.39 12.03 19.90
C LEU A 42 14.79 12.48 18.48
N LYS A 43 16.08 12.37 18.14
CA LYS A 43 16.65 12.67 16.82
C LYS A 43 17.38 11.44 16.29
N ASP A 44 17.45 11.31 14.97
CA ASP A 44 18.19 10.24 14.27
C ASP A 44 17.81 8.84 14.78
N VAL A 45 16.49 8.62 14.95
CA VAL A 45 15.92 7.39 15.49
C VAL A 45 15.99 6.27 14.46
N GLN A 46 16.69 5.18 14.79
CA GLN A 46 16.86 4.03 13.93
C GLN A 46 15.79 2.94 14.17
N PRO A 47 15.46 2.09 13.18
CA PRO A 47 14.40 1.08 13.29
C PRO A 47 14.53 0.10 14.46
N GLU A 48 15.76 -0.15 14.91
CA GLU A 48 16.12 -1.12 15.94
C GLU A 48 15.58 -0.72 17.32
N VAL A 49 15.32 0.57 17.56
CA VAL A 49 14.79 1.04 18.84
C VAL A 49 13.26 0.97 18.93
N SER A 50 12.59 0.40 17.92
CA SER A 50 11.17 0.05 18.04
C SER A 50 10.96 -0.88 19.24
N GLY A 51 9.99 -0.58 20.09
CA GLY A 51 9.81 -1.35 21.33
C GLY A 51 8.93 -0.66 22.36
N ARG A 52 9.03 -1.15 23.60
CA ARG A 52 8.23 -0.66 24.72
C ARG A 52 8.99 0.43 25.45
N TYR A 53 8.36 1.59 25.56
CA TYR A 53 8.86 2.76 26.25
C TYR A 53 8.06 2.97 27.53
N LYS A 54 8.74 3.46 28.55
CA LYS A 54 8.17 3.65 29.88
C LYS A 54 8.48 5.06 30.38
N CYS A 55 7.44 5.71 30.89
CA CYS A 55 7.56 6.96 31.61
C CYS A 55 7.29 6.69 33.09
N GLU A 56 8.19 7.12 33.94
CA GLU A 56 8.13 6.98 35.39
C GLU A 56 8.19 8.37 36.02
N VAL A 57 7.29 8.65 36.96
CA VAL A 57 7.25 9.90 37.71
C VAL A 57 7.31 9.57 39.20
N SER A 58 8.29 10.14 39.90
CA SER A 58 8.45 9.96 41.34
C SER A 58 8.35 11.28 42.09
N SER A 59 7.72 11.28 43.27
CA SER A 59 7.75 12.41 44.20
C SER A 59 8.91 12.30 45.19
N ASP A 60 9.45 13.46 45.59
CA ASP A 60 10.49 13.58 46.62
C ASP A 60 9.91 13.56 48.05
N ALA A 61 10.79 13.57 49.06
CA ALA A 61 10.46 13.55 50.48
C ALA A 61 9.35 14.56 50.87
N PRO A 62 8.51 14.24 51.88
CA PRO A 62 8.57 13.07 52.77
C PRO A 62 7.86 11.82 52.23
N ASN A 63 7.03 11.96 51.19
CA ASN A 63 6.23 10.86 50.65
C ASN A 63 6.75 10.48 49.26
N PHE A 64 7.30 9.28 49.15
CA PHE A 64 7.82 8.74 47.90
C PHE A 64 6.74 7.94 47.17
N TYR A 65 6.08 8.56 46.19
CA TYR A 65 5.15 7.89 45.29
C TYR A 65 5.79 7.77 43.91
N THR A 66 5.63 6.61 43.27
CA THR A 66 6.10 6.38 41.90
C THR A 66 4.95 5.90 41.02
N PHE A 67 4.70 6.63 39.94
CA PHE A 67 3.73 6.26 38.91
C PHE A 67 4.46 5.89 37.63
N MET A 68 3.98 4.83 36.96
CA MET A 68 4.60 4.34 35.74
C MET A 68 3.54 4.06 34.68
N VAL A 69 3.78 4.53 33.47
CA VAL A 69 2.99 4.21 32.29
C VAL A 69 3.90 3.70 31.19
N SER A 70 3.37 2.87 30.29
CA SER A 70 4.14 2.35 29.16
C SER A 70 3.35 2.41 27.87
N GLY A 71 4.07 2.59 26.76
CA GLY A 71 3.53 2.55 25.41
C GLY A 71 4.52 1.89 24.45
N TYR A 72 4.03 1.44 23.30
CA TYR A 72 4.89 0.94 22.23
C TYR A 72 5.15 2.06 21.21
N MET A 73 6.40 2.18 20.78
CA MET A 73 6.80 3.04 19.67
C MET A 73 7.34 2.17 18.54
N PHE A 74 6.84 2.40 17.34
CA PHE A 74 7.33 1.78 16.11
C PHE A 74 8.05 2.83 15.27
N VAL A 75 9.24 2.48 14.80
CA VAL A 75 9.99 3.26 13.83
C VAL A 75 9.82 2.57 12.49
N ILE A 76 9.24 3.28 11.54
CA ILE A 76 8.85 2.72 10.24
C ILE A 76 9.47 3.52 9.10
N ASP A 77 9.86 2.82 8.04
CA ASP A 77 10.20 3.41 6.76
C ASP A 77 8.93 3.37 5.90
N ILE A 78 8.27 4.52 5.80
CA ILE A 78 7.07 4.67 4.98
C ILE A 78 7.49 4.60 3.51
N PRO A 79 6.92 3.68 2.72
CA PRO A 79 7.23 3.58 1.30
C PRO A 79 6.69 4.79 0.53
N GLU A 80 7.40 5.14 -0.55
CA GLU A 80 6.91 6.08 -1.54
C GLU A 80 6.24 5.35 -2.71
N GLY A 81 5.15 5.93 -3.23
CA GLY A 81 4.43 5.39 -4.39
C GLY A 81 3.26 4.48 -4.04
N ASP A 82 2.74 3.79 -5.06
CA ASP A 82 1.60 2.90 -4.99
C ASP A 82 2.02 1.44 -5.30
N PRO A 83 1.25 0.42 -4.89
CA PRO A 83 1.55 -0.95 -5.27
C PRO A 83 1.48 -1.16 -6.78
N VAL A 84 2.35 -2.03 -7.28
CA VAL A 84 2.37 -2.45 -8.68
C VAL A 84 1.57 -3.74 -8.82
N VAL A 85 0.60 -3.74 -9.73
CA VAL A 85 -0.24 -4.90 -10.05
C VAL A 85 0.00 -5.30 -11.49
N THR A 86 0.24 -6.58 -11.73
CA THR A 86 0.38 -7.18 -13.07
C THR A 86 -0.48 -8.44 -13.14
N VAL A 87 -1.18 -8.64 -14.26
CA VAL A 87 -1.99 -9.83 -14.53
C VAL A 87 -1.46 -10.54 -15.76
N GLU A 88 -1.61 -11.86 -15.82
CA GLU A 88 -1.14 -12.66 -16.97
C GLU A 88 -2.00 -12.41 -18.22
N LYS A 89 -3.32 -12.31 -18.03
CA LYS A 89 -4.31 -12.06 -19.08
C LYS A 89 -5.39 -11.10 -18.57
N GLU A 90 -5.76 -10.15 -19.41
CA GLU A 90 -6.88 -9.22 -19.14
C GLU A 90 -8.20 -9.74 -19.70
N LEU A 91 -8.15 -10.54 -20.77
CA LEU A 91 -9.31 -11.22 -21.37
C LEU A 91 -9.37 -12.68 -20.88
N LEU A 92 -10.50 -13.09 -20.31
CA LEU A 92 -10.63 -14.35 -19.58
C LEU A 92 -11.94 -15.09 -19.90
N GLU A 93 -11.84 -16.40 -20.05
CA GLU A 93 -12.98 -17.29 -20.22
C GLU A 93 -13.47 -17.83 -18.86
N ILE A 94 -14.75 -18.21 -18.78
CA ILE A 94 -15.29 -18.94 -17.62
C ILE A 94 -14.57 -20.28 -17.47
N GLY A 95 -14.20 -20.65 -16.24
CA GLY A 95 -13.40 -21.85 -15.92
C GLY A 95 -11.89 -21.66 -16.07
N SER A 96 -11.43 -20.48 -16.52
CA SER A 96 -10.00 -20.15 -16.55
C SER A 96 -9.47 -19.74 -15.16
N ILE A 97 -8.16 -19.54 -15.03
CA ILE A 97 -7.53 -19.13 -13.77
C ILE A 97 -6.95 -17.72 -13.91
N ILE A 98 -7.38 -16.82 -13.04
CA ILE A 98 -6.79 -15.49 -12.85
C ILE A 98 -5.43 -15.67 -12.19
N ARG A 99 -4.35 -15.32 -12.90
CA ARG A 99 -3.00 -15.20 -12.33
C ARG A 99 -2.57 -13.76 -12.29
N GLY A 100 -2.14 -13.32 -11.11
CA GLY A 100 -1.68 -11.95 -10.90
C GLY A 100 -0.59 -11.84 -9.86
N ASN A 101 0.17 -10.74 -9.94
CA ASN A 101 1.20 -10.37 -8.99
C ASN A 101 0.90 -8.96 -8.47
N CYS A 102 0.99 -8.80 -7.15
CA CYS A 102 1.03 -7.50 -6.53
C CYS A 102 2.33 -7.35 -5.77
N SER A 103 3.08 -6.30 -6.10
CA SER A 103 4.33 -5.94 -5.44
C SER A 103 4.15 -4.61 -4.71
N SER A 104 4.34 -4.63 -3.40
CA SER A 104 4.39 -3.41 -2.58
C SER A 104 5.69 -2.63 -2.83
N PRO A 105 5.72 -1.30 -2.66
CA PRO A 105 6.98 -0.58 -2.60
C PRO A 105 7.76 -1.00 -1.33
N ALA A 106 9.08 -0.80 -1.36
CA ALA A 106 9.94 -1.26 -0.27
C ALA A 106 9.68 -0.48 1.03
N SER A 107 9.41 -1.20 2.12
CA SER A 107 9.10 -0.59 3.42
C SER A 107 9.70 -1.34 4.59
N TYR A 108 9.70 -0.70 5.75
CA TYR A 108 9.97 -1.36 7.03
C TYR A 108 8.91 -0.94 8.06
N PRO A 109 8.18 -1.86 8.71
CA PRO A 109 8.15 -3.30 8.47
C PRO A 109 7.62 -3.66 7.07
N PRO A 110 7.72 -4.92 6.65
CA PRO A 110 7.12 -5.38 5.40
C PRO A 110 5.61 -5.09 5.38
N ALA A 111 5.13 -4.54 4.27
CA ALA A 111 3.72 -4.20 4.13
C ALA A 111 2.84 -5.45 4.07
N ASN A 112 1.61 -5.32 4.60
CA ASN A 112 0.56 -6.30 4.43
C ASN A 112 -0.08 -6.13 3.06
N VAL A 113 -0.35 -7.24 2.37
CA VAL A 113 -0.91 -7.26 1.03
C VAL A 113 -2.15 -8.14 1.00
N THR A 114 -3.25 -7.56 0.55
CA THR A 114 -4.57 -8.19 0.47
C THR A 114 -5.15 -8.03 -0.93
N TRP A 115 -5.68 -9.11 -1.48
CA TRP A 115 -6.36 -9.12 -2.77
C TRP A 115 -7.87 -9.11 -2.59
N PHE A 116 -8.54 -8.40 -3.48
CA PHE A 116 -9.99 -8.32 -3.58
C PHE A 116 -10.42 -8.62 -5.02
N LEU A 117 -11.47 -9.42 -5.17
CA LEU A 117 -12.14 -9.67 -6.44
C LEU A 117 -13.57 -9.15 -6.32
N ASN A 118 -13.95 -8.20 -7.17
CA ASN A 118 -15.25 -7.52 -7.14
C ASN A 118 -15.62 -6.96 -5.75
N GLY A 119 -14.62 -6.42 -5.05
CA GLY A 119 -14.78 -5.85 -3.71
C GLY A 119 -14.81 -6.87 -2.57
N LYS A 120 -14.81 -8.17 -2.86
CA LYS A 120 -14.74 -9.24 -1.85
C LYS A 120 -13.30 -9.68 -1.64
N GLU A 121 -12.89 -9.81 -0.39
CA GLU A 121 -11.54 -10.30 -0.06
C GLU A 121 -11.36 -11.75 -0.53
N VAL A 122 -10.23 -12.01 -1.18
CA VAL A 122 -9.86 -13.33 -1.68
C VAL A 122 -9.28 -14.16 -0.53
N ASN A 123 -9.70 -15.43 -0.43
CA ASN A 123 -9.19 -16.33 0.61
C ASN A 123 -7.67 -16.51 0.47
N THR A 124 -6.98 -16.44 1.61
CA THR A 124 -5.52 -16.63 1.72
C THR A 124 -5.01 -17.96 1.13
N ALA A 125 -5.84 -18.99 1.00
CA ALA A 125 -5.48 -20.25 0.34
C ALA A 125 -5.07 -20.06 -1.14
N HIS A 126 -5.60 -19.04 -1.81
CA HIS A 126 -5.32 -18.67 -3.20
C HIS A 126 -4.16 -17.69 -3.34
N ILE A 127 -3.52 -17.30 -2.22
CA ILE A 127 -2.51 -16.23 -2.19
C ILE A 127 -1.18 -16.79 -1.71
N ARG A 128 -0.14 -16.59 -2.50
CA ARG A 128 1.25 -16.92 -2.13
C ARG A 128 2.03 -15.65 -1.89
N ARG A 129 2.39 -15.40 -0.62
CA ARG A 129 3.17 -14.22 -0.21
C ARG A 129 4.63 -14.57 -0.05
N SER A 130 5.49 -13.68 -0.51
CA SER A 130 6.93 -13.73 -0.27
C SER A 130 7.47 -12.34 0.02
N GLN A 131 8.56 -12.28 0.77
CA GLN A 131 9.24 -11.05 1.14
C GLN A 131 10.66 -11.11 0.59
N ARG A 132 11.08 -10.04 -0.09
CA ARG A 132 12.44 -9.93 -0.62
C ARG A 132 13.09 -8.60 -0.19
N PRO A 133 14.37 -8.61 0.21
CA PRO A 133 15.09 -7.36 0.49
C PRO A 133 15.09 -6.47 -0.76
N SER A 134 14.90 -5.16 -0.57
CA SER A 134 15.13 -4.18 -1.63
C SER A 134 16.63 -4.08 -1.88
N VAL A 135 17.09 -4.57 -3.03
CA VAL A 135 18.49 -4.42 -3.45
C VAL A 135 18.66 -2.97 -3.91
N SER A 136 19.09 -2.09 -3.00
CA SER A 136 19.50 -0.74 -3.41
C SER A 136 20.84 -0.84 -4.12
N SER A 137 20.88 -0.64 -5.43
CA SER A 137 22.10 -0.58 -6.26
C SER A 137 23.03 0.59 -5.92
N LYS A 138 22.81 1.31 -4.81
CA LYS A 138 23.68 2.38 -4.34
C LYS A 138 24.58 1.83 -3.25
N SER A 139 25.74 1.31 -3.65
CA SER A 139 26.92 1.27 -2.81
C SER A 139 27.33 2.72 -2.49
N VAL A 140 26.72 3.30 -1.46
CA VAL A 140 27.29 4.49 -0.81
C VAL A 140 28.09 3.98 0.37
N THR A 141 29.39 4.14 0.21
CA THR A 141 30.44 3.91 1.20
C THR A 141 30.19 4.79 2.42
N THR A 142 29.39 4.30 3.37
CA THR A 142 29.36 4.85 4.72
C THR A 142 29.19 3.70 5.70
N THR A 143 30.27 3.47 6.44
CA THR A 143 30.37 2.74 7.69
C THR A 143 29.17 3.00 8.62
N SER A 144 28.19 2.09 8.61
CA SER A 144 27.33 1.82 9.77
C SER A 144 26.66 0.46 9.58
N SER A 145 27.22 -0.55 10.24
CA SER A 145 26.59 -1.86 10.46
C SER A 145 25.22 -1.68 11.12
N ASN A 146 24.19 -2.35 10.57
CA ASN A 146 22.83 -2.51 11.12
C ASN A 146 21.73 -1.52 10.68
N ARG A 147 21.67 -1.09 9.42
CA ARG A 147 20.39 -0.59 8.88
C ARG A 147 19.52 -1.78 8.45
N ARG A 148 18.39 -2.01 9.13
CA ARG A 148 17.36 -2.93 8.63
C ARG A 148 16.99 -2.55 7.20
N SER A 149 17.10 -3.51 6.28
CA SER A 149 16.88 -3.26 4.86
C SER A 149 15.36 -3.21 4.56
N PRO A 150 14.87 -2.15 3.89
CA PRO A 150 13.50 -2.10 3.42
C PRO A 150 13.17 -3.34 2.58
N THR A 151 11.98 -3.89 2.79
CA THR A 151 11.56 -5.16 2.19
C THR A 151 10.38 -4.93 1.27
N ILE A 152 10.39 -5.61 0.12
CA ILE A 152 9.27 -5.66 -0.82
C ILE A 152 8.46 -6.91 -0.49
N THR A 153 7.18 -6.72 -0.14
CA THR A 153 6.20 -7.82 -0.07
C THR A 153 5.60 -8.04 -1.45
N VAL A 154 5.66 -9.29 -1.92
CA VAL A 154 5.06 -9.76 -3.17
C VAL A 154 3.93 -10.73 -2.83
N ALA A 155 2.77 -10.56 -3.45
CA ALA A 155 1.62 -11.46 -3.30
C ALA A 155 1.12 -11.91 -4.67
N ASN A 156 1.32 -13.19 -4.97
CA ASN A 156 0.75 -13.83 -6.15
C ASN A 156 -0.65 -14.37 -5.83
N ILE A 157 -1.55 -14.26 -6.79
CA ILE A 157 -2.93 -14.77 -6.70
C ILE A 157 -3.19 -15.77 -7.82
N GLU A 158 -3.87 -16.87 -7.48
CA GLU A 158 -4.41 -17.85 -8.42
C GLU A 158 -5.85 -18.22 -8.03
N VAL A 159 -6.83 -17.70 -8.77
CA VAL A 159 -8.27 -17.90 -8.51
C VAL A 159 -8.98 -18.34 -9.77
N GLU A 160 -9.84 -19.34 -9.67
CA GLU A 160 -10.66 -19.82 -10.79
C GLU A 160 -11.81 -18.84 -11.07
N VAL A 161 -12.08 -18.62 -12.35
CA VAL A 161 -13.18 -17.78 -12.84
C VAL A 161 -14.46 -18.61 -12.86
N ASP A 162 -15.41 -18.24 -12.02
CA ASP A 162 -16.76 -18.83 -12.00
C ASP A 162 -17.78 -17.98 -12.79
N GLU A 163 -18.99 -18.50 -12.97
CA GLU A 163 -20.10 -17.81 -13.65
C GLU A 163 -20.50 -16.49 -12.97
N ASN A 164 -20.14 -16.29 -11.70
CA ASN A 164 -20.48 -15.09 -10.92
C ASN A 164 -19.35 -14.06 -10.88
N THR A 165 -18.20 -14.38 -11.49
CA THR A 165 -16.99 -13.56 -11.46
C THR A 165 -17.14 -12.33 -12.35
N PHE A 166 -17.80 -12.47 -13.51
CA PHE A 166 -18.07 -11.34 -14.38
C PHE A 166 -19.41 -10.70 -14.05
N ARG A 167 -19.39 -9.38 -13.85
CA ARG A 167 -20.59 -8.55 -13.75
C ARG A 167 -20.56 -7.60 -14.92
N GLU A 168 -21.56 -7.71 -15.79
CA GLU A 168 -21.62 -6.93 -17.04
C GLU A 168 -20.37 -7.16 -17.92
N GLY A 169 -19.88 -8.41 -17.98
CA GLY A 169 -18.69 -8.79 -18.75
C GLY A 169 -17.35 -8.30 -18.17
N LYS A 170 -17.35 -7.79 -16.93
CA LYS A 170 -16.14 -7.26 -16.27
C LYS A 170 -15.95 -7.81 -14.87
N ALA A 171 -14.69 -8.04 -14.50
CA ALA A 171 -14.28 -8.36 -13.14
C ALA A 171 -13.23 -7.35 -12.66
N ARG A 172 -13.29 -6.94 -11.40
CA ARG A 172 -12.36 -5.97 -10.81
C ARG A 172 -11.43 -6.66 -9.84
N LEU A 173 -10.16 -6.73 -10.19
CA LEU A 173 -9.11 -7.29 -9.35
C LEU A 173 -8.34 -6.14 -8.68
N ARG A 174 -8.45 -6.04 -7.36
CA ARG A 174 -7.83 -4.96 -6.57
C ARG A 174 -6.83 -5.51 -5.58
N CYS A 175 -5.61 -4.98 -5.61
CA CYS A 175 -4.63 -5.19 -4.55
C CYS A 175 -4.65 -3.99 -3.60
N ALA A 176 -4.72 -4.24 -2.29
CA ALA A 176 -4.54 -3.24 -1.25
C ALA A 176 -3.30 -3.56 -0.41
N VAL A 177 -2.51 -2.52 -0.15
CA VAL A 177 -1.27 -2.60 0.62
C VAL A 177 -1.35 -1.63 1.79
N ASN A 178 -1.05 -2.13 3.00
CA ASN A 178 -1.05 -1.32 4.20
C ASN A 178 0.08 -1.61 5.18
N ILE A 179 0.49 -0.58 5.92
CA ILE A 179 1.44 -0.65 7.03
C ILE A 179 0.83 0.09 8.21
N LEU A 180 0.37 -0.67 9.20
CA LEU A 180 -0.39 -0.14 10.34
C LEU A 180 -1.51 0.80 9.83
N ASP A 181 -1.66 1.97 10.44
CA ASP A 181 -2.55 3.04 9.97
C ASP A 181 -1.83 4.18 9.24
N LEU A 182 -0.55 4.02 8.91
CA LEU A 182 0.31 5.09 8.40
C LEU A 182 0.48 5.07 6.88
N TYR A 183 0.34 3.90 6.24
CA TYR A 183 0.36 3.77 4.78
C TYR A 183 -0.81 2.88 4.34
N LYS A 184 -1.65 3.36 3.44
CA LYS A 184 -2.80 2.64 2.86
C LYS A 184 -2.97 3.02 1.40
N LYS A 185 -2.54 2.17 0.49
CA LYS A 185 -2.65 2.39 -0.97
C LYS A 185 -3.21 1.15 -1.65
N SER A 186 -3.79 1.32 -2.82
CA SER A 186 -4.38 0.22 -3.57
C SER A 186 -4.33 0.48 -5.07
N ARG A 187 -4.29 -0.60 -5.85
CA ARG A 187 -4.37 -0.56 -7.31
C ARG A 187 -5.36 -1.60 -7.80
N GLU A 188 -6.18 -1.21 -8.76
CA GLU A 188 -7.20 -2.06 -9.38
C GLU A 188 -6.91 -2.24 -10.86
N VAL A 189 -7.15 -3.45 -11.36
CA VAL A 189 -7.13 -3.82 -12.77
C VAL A 189 -8.50 -4.40 -13.12
N VAL A 190 -9.01 -4.02 -14.28
CA VAL A 190 -10.28 -4.53 -14.80
C VAL A 190 -9.97 -5.65 -15.79
N LEU A 191 -10.59 -6.80 -15.57
CA LEU A 191 -10.53 -7.97 -16.43
C LEU A 191 -11.83 -8.04 -17.22
N GLU A 192 -11.75 -8.41 -18.48
CA GLU A 192 -12.88 -8.51 -19.40
C GLU A 192 -13.16 -9.99 -19.72
N GLU A 193 -14.43 -10.32 -19.89
CA GLU A 193 -14.87 -11.66 -20.28
C GLU A 193 -14.63 -11.90 -21.78
N ASP A 194 -14.01 -13.02 -22.13
CA ASP A 194 -13.93 -13.48 -23.52
C ASP A 194 -15.30 -14.06 -23.92
N GLY A 195 -16.21 -13.19 -24.32
CA GLY A 195 -17.53 -13.57 -24.77
C GLY A 195 -17.48 -14.31 -26.12
N PRO A 196 -18.49 -15.14 -26.44
CA PRO A 196 -18.58 -15.76 -27.75
C PRO A 196 -18.57 -14.69 -28.84
N ARG A 197 -17.59 -14.77 -29.74
CA ARG A 197 -17.51 -13.86 -30.90
C ARG A 197 -18.84 -13.92 -31.64
N PRO A 198 -19.54 -12.80 -31.86
CA PRO A 198 -20.77 -12.83 -32.63
C PRO A 198 -20.44 -13.37 -34.02
N MET A 199 -20.99 -14.55 -34.35
CA MET A 199 -20.97 -15.02 -35.72
C MET A 199 -21.80 -14.02 -36.53
N LEU A 200 -21.14 -13.24 -37.39
CA LEU A 200 -21.81 -12.48 -38.43
C LEU A 200 -22.59 -13.49 -39.28
N SER A 201 -23.92 -13.44 -39.21
CA SER A 201 -24.76 -14.15 -40.16
C SER A 201 -24.48 -13.56 -41.54
N LEU A 202 -23.98 -14.39 -42.45
CA LEU A 202 -23.86 -14.03 -43.85
C LEU A 202 -25.27 -14.00 -44.44
N VAL A 203 -25.94 -12.85 -44.36
CA VAL A 203 -27.18 -12.64 -45.09
C VAL A 203 -26.81 -12.61 -46.57
N LEU A 204 -27.00 -13.74 -47.29
CA LEU A 204 -26.99 -13.75 -48.74
C LEU A 204 -28.15 -12.85 -49.20
N GLY A 205 -27.84 -11.59 -49.53
CA GLY A 205 -28.77 -10.72 -50.22
C GLY A 205 -29.08 -11.34 -51.58
N THR A 206 -30.33 -11.74 -51.79
CA THR A 206 -30.83 -11.97 -53.15
C THR A 206 -30.83 -10.63 -53.89
N PRO A 207 -30.31 -10.56 -55.12
CA PRO A 207 -30.30 -9.31 -55.87
C PRO A 207 -31.73 -8.95 -56.25
N VAL A 208 -32.27 -7.89 -55.63
CA VAL A 208 -33.47 -7.22 -56.10
C VAL A 208 -33.07 -6.33 -57.25
N VAL A 209 -33.56 -6.65 -58.45
CA VAL A 209 -33.50 -5.78 -59.62
C VAL A 209 -34.63 -4.77 -59.48
N GLU A 210 -34.30 -3.53 -59.12
CA GLU A 210 -35.22 -2.40 -59.20
C GLU A 210 -34.67 -1.35 -60.16
N SER A 211 -35.52 -1.00 -61.13
CA SER A 211 -35.27 -0.15 -62.28
C SER A 211 -35.94 1.21 -62.12
N GLY A 212 -35.20 2.29 -62.40
CA GLY A 212 -35.69 3.68 -62.56
C GLY A 212 -35.68 4.48 -61.25
N SER A 213 -35.32 5.76 -61.16
CA SER A 213 -35.03 6.86 -62.10
C SER A 213 -34.24 7.94 -61.31
N PRO A 214 -33.59 8.94 -61.94
CA PRO A 214 -32.71 9.86 -61.21
C PRO A 214 -33.48 11.05 -60.64
N ASP A 215 -33.46 11.24 -59.32
CA ASP A 215 -33.87 12.49 -58.69
C ASP A 215 -32.67 13.21 -58.04
N ILE A 216 -32.65 14.50 -58.34
CA ILE A 216 -31.62 15.48 -58.10
C ILE A 216 -31.51 15.78 -56.59
N PHE A 217 -30.36 15.51 -55.98
CA PHE A 217 -30.07 15.98 -54.61
C PHE A 217 -29.09 17.15 -54.63
N ASN A 218 -29.63 18.32 -54.31
CA ASN A 218 -28.90 19.53 -54.00
C ASN A 218 -29.26 19.87 -52.55
N SER A 219 -28.30 19.82 -51.63
CA SER A 219 -28.05 20.86 -50.61
C SER A 219 -26.99 20.41 -49.63
N ASN A 220 -25.91 21.19 -49.59
CA ASN A 220 -24.99 21.29 -48.48
C ASN A 220 -25.74 21.51 -47.16
N ILE A 221 -25.29 20.87 -46.08
CA ILE A 221 -25.26 21.41 -44.72
C ILE A 221 -24.07 20.74 -44.01
N PHE A 222 -22.99 21.50 -43.84
CA PHE A 222 -21.92 21.21 -42.90
C PHE A 222 -22.34 21.78 -41.54
N LEU A 223 -22.54 20.93 -40.54
CA LEU A 223 -22.65 21.36 -39.14
C LEU A 223 -21.33 21.06 -38.42
N PHE A 224 -20.48 22.08 -38.34
CA PHE A 224 -19.41 22.17 -37.37
C PHE A 224 -19.97 22.77 -36.08
N SER A 225 -19.84 22.08 -34.96
CA SER A 225 -19.97 22.66 -33.60
C SER A 225 -19.62 21.58 -32.58
N CYS A 226 -18.95 21.82 -31.46
CA CYS A 226 -18.02 22.85 -31.02
C CYS A 226 -17.41 22.21 -29.76
N ILE A 227 -16.09 22.10 -29.66
CA ILE A 227 -15.42 21.49 -28.52
C ILE A 227 -15.46 22.50 -27.36
N ILE A 228 -16.05 22.14 -26.23
CA ILE A 228 -15.96 22.91 -25.00
C ILE A 228 -15.01 22.16 -24.06
N VAL A 229 -13.82 22.74 -23.85
CA VAL A 229 -12.88 22.37 -22.79
C VAL A 229 -13.18 23.24 -21.57
N PHE A 230 -13.48 22.63 -20.43
CA PHE A 230 -13.42 23.30 -19.14
C PHE A 230 -12.22 22.76 -18.35
N LEU A 231 -11.19 23.60 -18.23
CA LEU A 231 -10.14 23.42 -17.24
C LEU A 231 -10.62 24.04 -15.92
N ARG A 232 -10.62 23.24 -14.86
CA ARG A 232 -10.42 23.73 -13.51
C ARG A 232 -9.68 22.69 -12.69
#